data_AF-A0A831YD94-F1
#
_entry.id   AF-A0A831YD94-F1
#
_cell.length_a   1.000
_cell.length_b   1.000
_cell.length_c   1.000
_cell.angle_alpha   90.00
_cell.angle_beta   90.00
_cell.angle_gamma   90.00
#
_symmetry.space_group_name_H-M   'P 1'
#
loop_
_entity.id
_entity.type
_entity.pdbx_description
1 polymer ?
#
loop_
_entity_poly.entity_id
_entity_poly.type
_entity_poly.pdbx_seq_one_letter_code
_entity_poly.pdbx_strand_id
1 'polypeptide(L)'
;MIAILYYGGDGIETGLVVFGLLLAPYAYLIYVSLRSRRKVLGFMASVVALLAYYFALYAFPAAATGALAVVALVVMLMWTRRGDLWPPVVALALSVIGLALGGDALSYNFKTALYPFQPASWSESRWAQVDPGCPPTHNVFENTYSPARLRIVKTCAVAVGEVTGEISISGDGDFTFNIEPHPENASMLSIGSIILRHRTLHIEVVPADQEKVLGPIGGVCPSDVVKITGVFVIDTDHGMHSELHPAYKFEILSRRQNATWPQCIINIPPELRRETG
;
A
#
# COMPACT_ATOMS: atom_id res chain seq x y z
N MET A 1 2.39 -12.63 -3.49
CA MET A 1 1.25 -11.97 -4.19
C MET A 1 1.68 -10.93 -5.23
N ILE A 2 2.89 -10.37 -5.14
CA ILE A 2 3.35 -9.26 -6.00
C ILE A 2 3.86 -9.68 -7.39
N ALA A 3 4.37 -10.91 -7.53
CA ALA A 3 4.77 -11.44 -8.83
C ALA A 3 3.58 -11.79 -9.75
N ILE A 4 2.34 -11.73 -9.23
CA ILE A 4 1.11 -12.24 -9.88
C ILE A 4 0.60 -11.30 -10.97
N LEU A 5 0.86 -10.00 -10.86
CA LEU A 5 0.35 -8.99 -11.81
C LEU A 5 1.37 -8.60 -12.90
N TYR A 6 2.64 -8.97 -12.74
CA TYR A 6 3.71 -8.61 -13.68
C TYR A 6 3.90 -9.62 -14.84
N TYR A 7 3.36 -10.84 -14.73
CA TYR A 7 3.73 -11.97 -15.60
C TYR A 7 2.51 -12.69 -16.21
N GLY A 8 1.69 -12.02 -17.03
CA GLY A 8 0.73 -12.68 -17.93
C GLY A 8 -0.14 -13.81 -17.33
N GLY A 9 -0.61 -14.76 -18.15
CA GLY A 9 -1.46 -15.87 -17.71
C GLY A 9 -0.81 -16.80 -16.67
N ASP A 10 0.49 -17.10 -16.84
CA ASP A 10 1.22 -18.04 -15.98
C ASP A 10 1.47 -17.49 -14.56
N GLY A 11 1.62 -16.17 -14.42
CA GLY A 11 1.76 -15.49 -13.14
C GLY A 11 0.45 -15.49 -12.33
N ILE A 12 -0.70 -15.40 -13.01
CA ILE A 12 -2.02 -15.49 -12.39
C ILE A 12 -2.25 -16.90 -11.83
N GLU A 13 -1.99 -17.95 -12.61
CA GLU A 13 -2.15 -19.33 -12.17
C GLU A 13 -1.26 -19.66 -10.97
N THR A 14 0.04 -19.33 -11.07
CA THR A 14 1.00 -19.52 -9.98
C THR A 14 0.55 -18.75 -8.73
N GLY A 15 0.07 -17.53 -8.93
CA GLY A 15 -0.48 -16.69 -7.87
C GLY A 15 -1.67 -17.29 -7.14
N LEU A 16 -2.63 -17.80 -7.90
CA LEU A 16 -3.81 -18.48 -7.39
C LEU A 16 -3.45 -19.76 -6.65
N VAL A 17 -2.45 -20.51 -7.10
CA VAL A 17 -1.94 -21.70 -6.41
C VAL A 17 -1.33 -21.33 -5.06
N VAL A 18 -0.42 -20.35 -5.02
CA VAL A 18 0.18 -19.90 -3.75
C VAL A 18 -0.89 -19.38 -2.80
N PHE A 19 -1.83 -18.58 -3.29
CA PHE A 19 -2.96 -18.09 -2.50
C PHE A 19 -3.82 -19.24 -1.97
N GLY A 20 -4.15 -20.21 -2.83
CA GLY A 20 -4.87 -21.42 -2.48
C GLY A 20 -4.17 -22.22 -1.39
N LEU A 21 -2.86 -22.42 -1.48
CA LEU A 21 -2.07 -23.14 -0.48
C LEU A 21 -2.08 -22.43 0.90
N LEU A 22 -2.03 -21.10 0.92
CA LEU A 22 -2.04 -20.34 2.17
C LEU A 22 -3.43 -20.27 2.82
N LEU A 23 -4.50 -20.23 2.01
CA LEU A 23 -5.88 -20.15 2.53
C LEU A 23 -6.54 -21.50 2.74
N ALA A 24 -6.09 -22.56 2.06
CA ALA A 24 -6.67 -23.90 2.16
C ALA A 24 -6.75 -24.45 3.59
N PRO A 25 -5.75 -24.28 4.48
CA PRO A 25 -5.85 -24.73 5.87
C PRO A 25 -7.04 -24.10 6.61
N TYR A 26 -7.33 -22.83 6.37
CA TYR A 26 -8.48 -22.15 6.96
C TYR A 26 -9.80 -22.63 6.35
N ALA A 27 -9.86 -22.77 5.02
CA ALA A 27 -11.04 -23.31 4.33
C ALA A 27 -11.38 -24.74 4.80
N TYR A 28 -10.36 -25.57 5.00
CA TYR A 28 -10.51 -26.90 5.57
C TYR A 28 -11.11 -26.84 6.99
N LEU A 29 -10.64 -25.95 7.85
CA LEU A 29 -11.18 -25.79 9.20
C LEU A 29 -12.62 -25.28 9.20
N ILE A 30 -12.98 -24.38 8.28
CA ILE A 30 -14.37 -23.95 8.07
C ILE A 30 -15.25 -25.17 7.75
N TYR A 31 -14.83 -25.98 6.78
CA TYR A 31 -15.55 -27.20 6.37
C TYR A 31 -15.69 -28.20 7.52
N VAL A 32 -14.60 -28.50 8.25
CA VAL A 32 -14.63 -29.42 9.40
C VAL A 32 -15.55 -28.88 10.49
N SER A 33 -15.51 -27.57 10.75
CA SER A 33 -16.37 -26.93 11.74
C SER A 33 -17.84 -27.11 11.41
N LEU A 34 -18.25 -26.92 10.15
CA LEU A 34 -19.64 -27.11 9.69
C LEU A 34 -20.15 -28.56 9.85
N ARG A 35 -19.23 -29.55 9.87
CA ARG A 35 -19.56 -30.97 10.10
C ARG A 35 -19.50 -31.40 11.57
N SER A 36 -18.91 -30.58 12.44
CA SER A 36 -18.80 -30.86 13.88
C SER A 36 -20.14 -30.71 14.59
N ARG A 37 -20.27 -31.25 15.81
CA ARG A 37 -21.40 -30.92 16.72
C ARG A 37 -21.36 -29.45 17.18
N ARG A 38 -20.21 -28.77 17.03
CA ARG A 38 -19.97 -27.39 17.49
C ARG A 38 -19.82 -26.44 16.31
N LYS A 39 -20.83 -26.45 15.44
CA LYS A 39 -20.79 -25.81 14.12
C LYS A 39 -20.48 -24.32 14.20
N VAL A 40 -21.15 -23.60 15.09
CA VAL A 40 -21.12 -22.13 15.10
C VAL A 40 -19.77 -21.57 15.54
N LEU A 41 -19.28 -21.96 16.72
CA LEU A 41 -18.07 -21.35 17.29
C LEU A 41 -16.81 -21.71 16.49
N GLY A 42 -16.67 -22.98 16.07
CA GLY A 42 -15.56 -23.39 15.22
C GLY A 42 -15.57 -22.66 13.87
N PHE A 43 -16.76 -22.55 13.25
CA PHE A 43 -16.94 -21.83 12.00
C PHE A 43 -16.54 -20.36 12.15
N MET A 44 -17.06 -19.67 13.17
CA MET A 44 -16.72 -18.27 13.43
C MET A 44 -15.23 -18.07 13.66
N ALA A 45 -14.58 -18.90 14.48
CA ALA A 45 -13.15 -18.80 14.74
C ALA A 45 -12.33 -18.99 13.45
N SER A 46 -12.67 -19.97 12.61
CA SER A 46 -11.98 -20.23 11.35
C SER A 46 -12.20 -19.12 10.31
N VAL A 47 -13.43 -18.60 10.19
CA VAL A 47 -13.73 -17.49 9.27
C VAL A 47 -13.02 -16.22 9.70
N VAL A 48 -13.07 -15.86 10.98
CA VAL A 48 -12.42 -14.64 11.48
C VAL A 48 -10.90 -14.75 11.34
N ALA A 49 -10.30 -15.91 11.63
CA ALA A 49 -8.87 -16.13 11.43
C ALA A 49 -8.48 -16.05 9.94
N LEU A 50 -9.29 -16.59 9.04
CA LEU A 50 -9.09 -16.48 7.59
C LEU A 50 -9.12 -15.02 7.14
N LEU A 51 -10.15 -14.26 7.54
CA LEU A 51 -10.29 -12.85 7.19
C LEU A 51 -9.12 -12.04 7.76
N ALA A 52 -8.75 -12.26 9.02
CA ALA A 52 -7.61 -11.60 9.64
C ALA A 52 -6.31 -11.89 8.88
N TYR A 53 -6.07 -13.14 8.48
CA TYR A 53 -4.88 -13.51 7.70
C TYR A 53 -4.89 -12.86 6.32
N TYR A 54 -6.01 -12.92 5.60
CA TYR A 54 -6.17 -12.32 4.27
C TYR A 54 -5.90 -10.81 4.31
N PHE A 55 -6.58 -10.08 5.20
CA PHE A 55 -6.41 -8.64 5.32
C PHE A 55 -5.07 -8.25 5.94
N ALA A 56 -4.34 -9.15 6.61
CA ALA A 56 -3.01 -8.84 7.10
C ALA A 56 -1.94 -8.77 6.00
N LEU A 57 -2.20 -9.40 4.85
CA LEU A 57 -1.23 -9.61 3.78
C LEU A 57 -1.71 -9.11 2.41
N TYR A 58 -2.81 -8.34 2.36
CA TYR A 58 -3.38 -7.87 1.09
C TYR A 58 -2.43 -6.97 0.31
N ALA A 59 -2.10 -5.79 0.86
CA ALA A 59 -1.20 -4.82 0.23
C ALA A 59 -0.16 -4.27 1.22
N PHE A 60 -0.50 -4.08 2.49
CA PHE A 60 0.35 -3.55 3.55
C PHE A 60 0.59 -4.62 4.63
N PRO A 61 1.82 -4.87 5.07
CA PRO A 61 2.08 -5.95 6.03
C PRO A 61 1.60 -5.58 7.45
N ALA A 62 0.45 -6.12 7.88
CA ALA A 62 -0.03 -6.03 9.26
C ALA A 62 0.50 -7.20 10.08
N ALA A 63 1.79 -7.15 10.43
CA ALA A 63 2.54 -8.29 10.97
C ALA A 63 1.89 -8.94 12.22
N ALA A 64 1.41 -8.13 13.18
CA ALA A 64 0.77 -8.63 14.39
C ALA A 64 -0.53 -9.39 14.08
N THR A 65 -1.38 -8.84 13.20
CA THR A 65 -2.62 -9.48 12.75
C THR A 65 -2.34 -10.81 12.05
N GLY A 66 -1.37 -10.83 11.13
CA GLY A 66 -0.99 -12.02 10.39
C GLY A 66 -0.44 -13.13 11.30
N ALA A 67 0.45 -12.77 12.24
CA ALA A 67 1.02 -13.71 13.19
C ALA A 67 -0.06 -14.33 14.10
N LEU A 68 -0.95 -13.52 14.66
CA LEU A 68 -2.02 -14.02 15.52
C LEU A 68 -3.04 -14.87 14.77
N ALA A 69 -3.32 -14.57 13.49
CA ALA A 69 -4.16 -15.42 12.64
C ALA A 69 -3.52 -16.80 12.37
N VAL A 70 -2.20 -16.86 12.17
CA VAL A 70 -1.47 -18.12 12.03
C VAL A 70 -1.48 -18.92 13.35
N VAL A 71 -1.32 -18.26 14.51
CA VAL A 71 -1.45 -18.96 15.81
C VAL A 71 -2.87 -19.49 15.99
N ALA A 72 -3.89 -18.70 15.64
CA ALA A 72 -5.29 -19.13 15.67
C ALA A 72 -5.54 -20.35 14.76
N LEU A 73 -4.93 -20.39 13.57
CA LEU A 73 -4.95 -21.56 12.67
C LEU A 73 -4.39 -22.81 13.36
N VAL A 74 -3.22 -22.71 13.99
CA VAL A 74 -2.58 -23.84 14.68
C VAL A 74 -3.46 -24.34 15.83
N VAL A 75 -4.02 -23.43 16.64
CA VAL A 75 -4.95 -23.77 17.72
C VAL A 75 -6.17 -24.52 17.19
N MET A 76 -6.73 -24.08 16.06
CA MET A 76 -7.87 -24.75 15.42
C MET A 76 -7.51 -26.11 14.81
N LEU A 77 -6.31 -26.29 14.28
CA LEU A 77 -5.85 -27.60 13.82
C LEU A 77 -5.69 -28.58 15.01
N MET A 78 -5.19 -28.11 16.15
CA MET A 78 -5.12 -28.92 17.37
C MET A 78 -6.52 -29.32 17.87
N TRP A 79 -7.49 -28.40 17.78
CA TRP A 79 -8.88 -28.67 18.13
C TRP A 79 -9.46 -29.83 17.34
N THR A 80 -9.23 -29.91 16.03
CA THR A 80 -9.73 -31.01 15.20
C THR A 80 -9.20 -32.38 15.61
N ARG A 81 -8.09 -32.43 16.34
CA ARG A 81 -7.52 -33.68 16.88
C ARG A 81 -8.05 -34.04 18.26
N ARG A 82 -8.31 -33.04 19.13
CA ARG A 82 -8.62 -33.25 20.56
C ARG A 82 -10.09 -33.14 20.92
N GLY A 83 -10.88 -32.36 20.18
CA GLY A 83 -12.32 -32.20 20.43
C GLY A 83 -12.71 -31.30 21.62
N ASP A 84 -11.77 -30.53 22.19
CA ASP A 84 -12.01 -29.65 23.34
C ASP A 84 -12.89 -28.40 23.03
N LEU A 85 -13.50 -27.79 24.05
CA LEU A 85 -14.39 -26.63 23.91
C LEU A 85 -13.67 -25.28 23.82
N TRP A 86 -12.54 -25.13 24.52
CA TRP A 86 -11.83 -23.87 24.66
C TRP A 86 -10.99 -23.43 23.43
N PRO A 87 -10.46 -24.32 22.56
CA PRO A 87 -9.58 -23.87 21.47
C PRO A 87 -10.25 -22.93 20.47
N PRO A 88 -11.51 -23.13 20.02
CA PRO A 88 -12.19 -22.15 19.17
C PRO A 88 -12.38 -20.78 19.83
N VAL A 89 -12.61 -20.74 21.15
CA VAL A 89 -12.69 -19.47 21.90
C VAL A 89 -11.34 -18.76 21.86
N VAL A 90 -10.25 -19.47 22.11
CA VAL A 90 -8.90 -18.90 22.09
C VAL A 90 -8.52 -18.43 20.69
N ALA A 91 -8.78 -19.24 19.65
CA ALA A 91 -8.51 -18.85 18.27
C ALA A 91 -9.28 -17.60 17.85
N LEU A 92 -10.56 -17.50 18.25
CA LEU A 92 -11.36 -16.30 18.02
C LEU A 92 -10.79 -15.09 18.76
N ALA A 93 -10.46 -15.24 20.05
CA ALA A 93 -9.87 -14.16 20.86
C ALA A 93 -8.53 -13.66 20.27
N LEU A 94 -7.64 -14.57 19.86
CA LEU A 94 -6.38 -14.24 19.20
C LEU A 94 -6.60 -13.46 17.91
N SER A 95 -7.57 -13.87 17.11
CA SER A 95 -7.89 -13.19 15.85
C SER A 95 -8.44 -11.79 16.10
N VAL A 96 -9.32 -11.63 17.10
CA VAL A 96 -9.86 -10.31 17.50
C VAL A 96 -8.76 -9.39 18.04
N ILE A 97 -7.88 -9.90 18.90
CA ILE A 97 -6.71 -9.16 19.37
C ILE A 97 -5.82 -8.75 18.19
N GLY A 98 -5.58 -9.67 17.25
CA GLY A 98 -4.80 -9.38 16.06
C GLY A 98 -5.40 -8.29 15.19
N LEU A 99 -6.72 -8.27 15.02
CA LEU A 99 -7.42 -7.19 14.32
C LEU A 99 -7.29 -5.86 15.07
N ALA A 100 -7.40 -5.86 16.40
CA ALA A 100 -7.22 -4.66 17.21
C ALA A 100 -5.79 -4.08 17.14
N LEU A 101 -4.78 -4.94 17.00
CA LEU A 101 -3.36 -4.56 16.87
C LEU A 101 -2.95 -4.19 15.44
N GLY A 102 -3.81 -4.35 14.45
CA GLY A 102 -3.45 -4.19 13.03
C GLY A 102 -3.14 -2.76 12.59
N GLY A 103 -3.64 -1.76 13.33
CA GLY A 103 -3.33 -0.33 13.12
C GLY A 103 -3.62 0.17 11.69
N ASP A 104 -2.79 1.11 11.24
CA ASP A 104 -2.91 1.74 9.92
C ASP A 104 -2.80 0.73 8.77
N ALA A 105 -1.85 -0.19 8.82
CA ALA A 105 -1.64 -1.18 7.75
C ALA A 105 -2.91 -2.01 7.48
N LEU A 106 -3.57 -2.47 8.55
CA LEU A 106 -4.82 -3.21 8.42
C LEU A 106 -5.95 -2.33 7.88
N SER A 107 -6.07 -1.08 8.34
CA SER A 107 -7.02 -0.10 7.82
C SER A 107 -6.83 0.15 6.31
N TYR A 108 -5.57 0.30 5.87
CA TYR A 108 -5.22 0.49 4.47
C TYR A 108 -5.59 -0.73 3.63
N ASN A 109 -5.36 -1.94 4.16
CA ASN A 109 -5.77 -3.18 3.49
C ASN A 109 -7.28 -3.30 3.35
N PHE A 110 -8.06 -3.01 4.39
CA PHE A 110 -9.51 -3.00 4.29
C PHE A 110 -9.99 -2.04 3.21
N LYS A 111 -9.45 -0.81 3.20
CA LYS A 111 -9.84 0.20 2.23
C LYS A 111 -9.50 -0.19 0.78
N THR A 112 -8.31 -0.74 0.56
CA THR A 112 -7.84 -1.09 -0.79
C THR A 112 -8.41 -2.41 -1.30
N ALA A 113 -8.60 -3.41 -0.44
CA ALA A 113 -9.19 -4.69 -0.81
C ALA A 113 -10.69 -4.58 -1.08
N LEU A 114 -11.39 -3.73 -0.32
CA LEU A 114 -12.82 -3.50 -0.49
C LEU A 114 -13.12 -2.41 -1.52
N TYR A 115 -12.10 -1.87 -2.21
CA TYR A 115 -12.27 -0.79 -3.16
C TYR A 115 -13.38 -1.06 -4.20
N PRO A 116 -13.53 -2.26 -4.81
CA PRO A 116 -14.63 -2.53 -5.74
C PRO A 116 -16.02 -2.49 -5.10
N PHE A 117 -16.10 -2.68 -3.78
CA PHE A 117 -17.34 -2.74 -3.00
C PHE A 117 -17.63 -1.44 -2.24
N GLN A 118 -16.73 -0.46 -2.28
CA GLN A 118 -17.01 0.85 -1.69
C GLN A 118 -18.00 1.61 -2.59
N PRO A 119 -19.15 2.05 -2.06
CA PRO A 119 -20.14 2.81 -2.84
C PRO A 119 -19.52 4.05 -3.48
N ALA A 120 -18.59 4.69 -2.74
CA ALA A 120 -17.83 5.83 -3.22
C ALA A 120 -17.07 5.48 -4.51
N SER A 121 -16.52 4.29 -4.69
CA SER A 121 -15.75 3.93 -5.90
C SER A 121 -16.54 4.00 -7.21
N TRP A 122 -17.88 3.98 -7.13
CA TRP A 122 -18.78 4.05 -8.28
C TRP A 122 -19.54 5.38 -8.38
N SER A 123 -19.35 6.30 -7.42
CA SER A 123 -19.98 7.63 -7.47
C SER A 123 -19.12 8.64 -8.23
N GLU A 124 -19.71 9.77 -8.59
CA GLU A 124 -18.99 10.91 -9.17
C GLU A 124 -18.00 11.54 -8.16
N SER A 125 -18.25 11.37 -6.85
CA SER A 125 -17.43 11.88 -5.76
C SER A 125 -16.29 10.94 -5.33
N ARG A 126 -16.03 9.86 -6.08
CA ARG A 126 -15.08 8.80 -5.71
C ARG A 126 -13.65 9.29 -5.46
N TRP A 127 -13.29 10.40 -6.07
CA TRP A 127 -11.97 11.02 -6.01
C TRP A 127 -11.98 12.36 -5.30
N ALA A 128 -13.05 12.68 -4.55
CA ALA A 128 -13.14 13.94 -3.83
C ALA A 128 -12.20 13.95 -2.60
N GLN A 129 -11.50 15.06 -2.41
CA GLN A 129 -10.77 15.38 -1.19
C GLN A 129 -11.62 16.31 -0.33
N VAL A 130 -11.95 15.85 0.88
CA VAL A 130 -12.71 16.62 1.87
C VAL A 130 -12.00 16.69 3.23
N ASP A 131 -10.80 16.12 3.34
CA ASP A 131 -10.00 16.21 4.55
C ASP A 131 -9.52 17.66 4.75
N PRO A 132 -9.78 18.29 5.92
CA PRO A 132 -9.40 19.67 6.18
C PRO A 132 -7.89 19.91 6.19
N GLY A 133 -7.07 18.86 6.32
CA GLY A 133 -5.60 18.96 6.28
C GLY A 133 -5.03 19.22 4.88
N CYS A 134 -5.85 19.14 3.83
CA CYS A 134 -5.43 19.29 2.45
C CYS A 134 -6.41 20.15 1.63
N PRO A 135 -5.97 20.80 0.53
CA PRO A 135 -6.87 21.60 -0.31
C PRO A 135 -8.06 20.76 -0.80
N PRO A 136 -9.31 21.24 -0.63
CA PRO A 136 -10.47 20.50 -1.09
C PRO A 136 -10.50 20.47 -2.63
N THR A 137 -10.87 19.33 -3.19
CA THR A 137 -11.10 19.16 -4.63
C THR A 137 -12.18 18.11 -4.87
N HIS A 138 -12.92 18.25 -5.97
CA HIS A 138 -13.88 17.25 -6.41
C HIS A 138 -13.19 16.03 -7.04
N ASN A 139 -11.97 16.19 -7.55
CA ASN A 139 -11.21 15.12 -8.16
C ASN A 139 -9.70 15.31 -7.92
N VAL A 140 -9.12 14.47 -7.07
CA VAL A 140 -7.67 14.46 -6.81
C VAL A 140 -6.82 13.97 -7.98
N PHE A 141 -7.44 13.40 -9.02
CA PHE A 141 -6.79 12.84 -10.20
C PHE A 141 -7.10 13.62 -11.49
N GLU A 142 -7.53 14.88 -11.39
CA GLU A 142 -7.95 15.69 -12.56
C GLU A 142 -6.88 15.73 -13.68
N ASN A 143 -5.60 15.74 -13.31
CA ASN A 143 -4.47 15.78 -14.24
C ASN A 143 -3.61 14.50 -14.22
N THR A 144 -4.10 13.43 -13.57
CA THR A 144 -3.38 12.17 -13.46
C THR A 144 -3.67 11.28 -14.66
N TYR A 145 -2.62 10.79 -15.32
CA TYR A 145 -2.77 9.81 -16.39
C TYR A 145 -3.32 8.49 -15.82
N SER A 146 -4.22 7.82 -16.55
CA SER A 146 -4.82 6.51 -16.21
C SER A 146 -5.20 6.31 -14.72
N PRO A 147 -6.05 7.15 -14.13
CA PRO A 147 -6.33 7.11 -12.67
C PRO A 147 -7.15 5.89 -12.23
N ALA A 148 -7.75 5.15 -13.18
CA ALA A 148 -8.53 3.95 -12.90
C ALA A 148 -7.69 2.80 -12.32
N ARG A 149 -6.36 2.81 -12.48
CA ARG A 149 -5.44 1.85 -11.85
C ARG A 149 -5.16 2.16 -10.38
N LEU A 150 -5.34 3.41 -9.96
CA LEU A 150 -4.96 3.86 -8.64
C LEU A 150 -6.06 3.52 -7.63
N ARG A 151 -5.66 2.90 -6.52
CA ARG A 151 -6.54 2.59 -5.38
C ARG A 151 -6.22 3.53 -4.24
N ILE A 152 -7.09 4.51 -4.01
CA ILE A 152 -6.89 5.52 -2.96
C ILE A 152 -6.89 4.85 -1.58
N VAL A 153 -5.79 5.03 -0.86
CA VAL A 153 -5.66 4.72 0.57
C VAL A 153 -6.02 5.96 1.39
N LYS A 154 -5.46 7.13 1.06
CA LYS A 154 -5.85 8.41 1.65
C LYS A 154 -5.78 9.49 0.58
N THR A 155 -6.77 10.37 0.54
CA THR A 155 -6.74 11.55 -0.35
C THR A 155 -5.77 12.60 0.17
N CYS A 156 -5.60 12.69 1.51
CA CYS A 156 -4.64 13.55 2.20
C CYS A 156 -3.66 12.67 2.97
N ALA A 157 -2.42 12.57 2.52
CA ALA A 157 -1.37 11.88 3.24
C ALA A 157 -0.09 12.70 3.24
N VAL A 158 0.69 12.53 4.32
CA VAL A 158 1.99 13.16 4.49
C VAL A 158 3.01 12.07 4.73
N ALA A 159 4.11 12.09 3.98
CA ALA A 159 5.27 11.25 4.19
C ALA A 159 6.52 12.12 4.40
N VAL A 160 7.40 11.67 5.29
CA VAL A 160 8.75 12.21 5.46
C VAL A 160 9.75 11.12 5.12
N GLY A 161 10.81 11.47 4.39
CA GLY A 161 11.86 10.52 4.05
C GLY A 161 13.06 11.15 3.35
N GLU A 162 14.08 10.34 3.13
CA GLU A 162 15.27 10.71 2.37
C GLU A 162 15.08 10.36 0.89
N VAL A 163 15.32 11.31 -0.01
CA VAL A 163 15.26 11.12 -1.47
C VAL A 163 16.35 10.15 -1.91
N THR A 164 15.98 9.13 -2.68
CA THR A 164 16.94 8.17 -3.24
C THR A 164 17.36 8.56 -4.67
N GLY A 165 18.35 7.86 -5.23
CA GLY A 165 19.06 8.28 -6.45
C GLY A 165 18.31 8.18 -7.78
N GLU A 166 17.05 7.74 -7.80
CA GLU A 166 16.26 7.55 -9.03
C GLU A 166 15.29 8.71 -9.23
N ILE A 167 15.78 9.82 -9.79
CA ILE A 167 14.96 11.00 -10.13
C ILE A 167 14.80 11.05 -11.65
N SER A 168 13.56 11.10 -12.15
CA SER A 168 13.29 11.06 -13.59
C SER A 168 11.98 11.75 -13.99
N ILE A 169 11.77 11.87 -15.30
CA ILE A 169 10.46 12.17 -15.89
C ILE A 169 9.96 10.87 -16.52
N SER A 170 8.78 10.40 -16.12
CA SER A 170 8.14 9.20 -16.66
C SER A 170 7.60 9.44 -18.07
N GLY A 171 7.18 8.37 -18.76
CA GLY A 171 6.69 8.44 -20.14
C GLY A 171 5.38 9.23 -20.32
N ASP A 172 4.58 9.37 -19.26
CA ASP A 172 3.39 10.23 -19.20
C ASP A 172 3.68 11.65 -18.72
N GLY A 173 4.95 11.95 -18.43
CA GLY A 173 5.45 13.28 -18.09
C GLY A 173 5.49 13.58 -16.60
N ASP A 174 5.08 12.66 -15.74
CA ASP A 174 5.16 12.84 -14.29
C ASP A 174 6.62 12.97 -13.85
N PHE A 175 6.86 13.88 -12.89
CA PHE A 175 8.16 13.98 -12.24
C PHE A 175 8.19 12.97 -11.11
N THR A 176 9.11 12.01 -11.21
CA THR A 176 9.11 10.84 -10.35
C THR A 176 10.41 10.70 -9.59
N PHE A 177 10.29 10.26 -8.34
CA PHE A 177 11.42 9.84 -7.53
C PHE A 177 10.96 8.90 -6.41
N ASN A 178 11.91 8.38 -5.67
CA ASN A 178 11.65 7.49 -4.54
C ASN A 178 12.18 8.15 -3.25
N ILE A 179 11.52 7.87 -2.12
CA ILE A 179 12.04 8.20 -0.79
C ILE A 179 12.20 6.93 0.04
N GLU A 180 13.24 6.87 0.87
CA GLU A 180 13.27 5.97 2.03
C GLU A 180 12.48 6.65 3.16
N PRO A 181 11.29 6.15 3.52
CA PRO A 181 10.45 6.81 4.50
C PRO A 181 11.05 6.69 5.91
N HIS A 182 10.90 7.73 6.69
CA HIS A 182 11.20 7.70 8.12
C HIS A 182 10.35 6.64 8.86
N PRO A 183 10.79 6.17 10.06
CA PRO A 183 10.09 5.13 10.81
C PRO A 183 8.60 5.41 11.06
N GLU A 184 8.22 6.67 11.29
CA GLU A 184 6.82 7.09 11.47
C GLU A 184 5.94 6.85 10.23
N ASN A 185 6.53 6.77 9.04
CA ASN A 185 5.85 6.53 7.78
C ASN A 185 6.05 5.09 7.25
N ALA A 186 6.70 4.20 8.01
CA ALA A 186 6.99 2.83 7.57
C ALA A 186 5.72 2.02 7.21
N SER A 187 4.57 2.33 7.82
CA SER A 187 3.27 1.70 7.49
C SER A 187 2.76 2.04 6.09
N MET A 188 3.33 3.07 5.44
CA MET A 188 2.99 3.45 4.07
C MET A 188 3.67 2.57 3.02
N LEU A 189 4.58 1.68 3.42
CA LEU A 189 5.22 0.74 2.51
C LEU A 189 4.30 -0.47 2.31
N SER A 190 3.76 -0.58 1.10
CA SER A 190 3.12 -1.81 0.65
C SER A 190 4.16 -2.94 0.52
N ILE A 191 3.69 -4.17 0.46
CA ILE A 191 4.53 -5.33 0.17
C ILE A 191 5.18 -5.14 -1.22
N GLY A 192 4.48 -4.52 -2.18
CA GLY A 192 5.02 -4.19 -3.51
C GLY A 192 6.21 -3.25 -3.41
N SER A 193 6.10 -2.18 -2.63
CA SER A 193 7.20 -1.25 -2.34
C SER A 193 8.38 -1.94 -1.66
N ILE A 194 8.11 -2.85 -0.72
CA ILE A 194 9.15 -3.58 0.01
C ILE A 194 9.96 -4.50 -0.92
N ILE A 195 9.28 -5.21 -1.83
CA ILE A 195 9.90 -6.25 -2.66
C ILE A 195 10.45 -5.68 -3.97
N LEU A 196 9.66 -4.87 -4.69
CA LEU A 196 10.00 -4.39 -6.02
C LEU A 196 10.73 -3.05 -6.01
N ARG A 197 10.57 -2.25 -4.96
CA ARG A 197 11.17 -0.90 -4.85
C ARG A 197 12.10 -0.75 -3.67
N HIS A 198 12.70 -1.85 -3.21
CA HIS A 198 13.74 -1.84 -2.18
C HIS A 198 13.36 -1.03 -0.92
N ARG A 199 12.09 -1.15 -0.46
CA ARG A 199 11.55 -0.45 0.72
C ARG A 199 11.43 1.06 0.58
N THR A 200 11.34 1.57 -0.65
CA THR A 200 11.08 2.99 -0.91
C THR A 200 9.61 3.27 -1.22
N LEU A 201 9.16 4.49 -0.94
CA LEU A 201 7.86 5.01 -1.35
C LEU A 201 8.04 5.81 -2.64
N HIS A 202 7.25 5.49 -3.67
CA HIS A 202 7.30 6.22 -4.94
C HIS A 202 6.52 7.52 -4.85
N ILE A 203 7.03 8.57 -5.49
CA ILE A 203 6.46 9.91 -5.49
C ILE A 203 6.32 10.34 -6.94
N GLU A 204 5.14 10.82 -7.33
CA GLU A 204 4.88 11.33 -8.67
C GLU A 204 4.20 12.70 -8.59
N VAL A 205 4.79 13.70 -9.26
CA VAL A 205 4.22 15.03 -9.44
C VAL A 205 3.74 15.17 -10.88
N VAL A 206 2.43 15.28 -11.05
CA VAL A 206 1.82 15.40 -12.38
C VAL A 206 2.26 16.67 -13.10
N PRO A 207 2.38 16.67 -14.46
CA PRO A 207 2.89 17.79 -15.25
C PRO A 207 2.27 19.14 -14.88
N ALA A 208 0.96 19.17 -14.65
CA ALA A 208 0.21 20.39 -14.35
C ALA A 208 0.64 21.07 -13.04
N ASP A 209 1.20 20.31 -12.09
CA ASP A 209 1.59 20.79 -10.75
C ASP A 209 3.10 20.97 -10.58
N GLN A 210 3.94 20.48 -11.50
CA GLN A 210 5.40 20.46 -11.34
C GLN A 210 6.00 21.83 -11.02
N GLU A 211 5.66 22.88 -11.78
CA GLU A 211 6.20 24.22 -11.54
C GLU A 211 5.77 24.77 -10.18
N LYS A 212 4.49 24.58 -9.83
CA LYS A 212 3.92 25.03 -8.54
C LYS A 212 4.55 24.30 -7.35
N VAL A 213 4.90 23.03 -7.51
CA VAL A 213 5.40 22.17 -6.44
C VAL A 213 6.91 22.25 -6.30
N LEU A 214 7.64 22.15 -7.41
CA LEU A 214 9.09 22.05 -7.46
C LEU A 214 9.77 23.41 -7.61
N GLY A 215 9.13 24.37 -8.30
CA GLY A 215 9.67 25.71 -8.54
C GLY A 215 10.03 26.46 -7.25
N PRO A 216 9.12 26.60 -6.27
CA PRO A 216 9.40 27.29 -5.01
C PRO A 216 10.52 26.66 -4.18
N ILE A 217 10.74 25.36 -4.33
CA ILE A 217 11.80 24.64 -3.62
C ILE A 217 13.05 24.44 -4.47
N GLY A 218 13.11 24.88 -5.74
CA GLY A 218 14.24 24.62 -6.62
C GLY A 218 14.54 23.12 -6.82
N GLY A 219 13.49 22.29 -6.83
CA GLY A 219 13.51 20.83 -6.96
C GLY A 219 14.12 20.04 -5.80
N VAL A 220 14.23 18.73 -6.02
CA VAL A 220 14.74 17.73 -5.05
C VAL A 220 16.02 17.08 -5.55
N CYS A 221 16.89 16.70 -4.62
CA CYS A 221 18.17 16.07 -4.91
C CYS A 221 18.35 14.77 -4.10
N PRO A 222 19.15 13.80 -4.57
CA PRO A 222 19.46 12.62 -3.80
C PRO A 222 20.02 12.98 -2.42
N SER A 223 19.56 12.26 -1.40
CA SER A 223 19.80 12.47 0.02
C SER A 223 19.15 13.71 0.66
N ASP A 224 18.36 14.51 -0.06
CA ASP A 224 17.52 15.52 0.60
C ASP A 224 16.51 14.84 1.52
N VAL A 225 16.27 15.42 2.69
CA VAL A 225 15.16 14.99 3.57
C VAL A 225 13.97 15.87 3.27
N VAL A 226 12.89 15.25 2.81
CA VAL A 226 11.71 15.95 2.30
C VAL A 226 10.45 15.51 3.04
N LYS A 227 9.55 16.45 3.25
CA LYS A 227 8.17 16.20 3.67
C LYS A 227 7.26 16.45 2.49
N ILE A 228 6.49 15.43 2.13
CA ILE A 228 5.67 15.41 0.92
C ILE A 228 4.22 15.22 1.34
N THR A 229 3.33 16.02 0.77
CA THR A 229 1.88 15.86 0.90
C THR A 229 1.29 15.48 -0.45
N GLY A 230 0.45 14.45 -0.47
CA GLY A 230 -0.13 13.92 -1.70
C GLY A 230 -1.28 12.97 -1.45
N VAL A 231 -1.79 12.40 -2.54
CA VAL A 231 -2.76 11.31 -2.51
C VAL A 231 -2.00 10.00 -2.33
N PHE A 232 -2.26 9.29 -1.24
CA PHE A 232 -1.66 7.99 -0.99
C PHE A 232 -2.47 6.89 -1.65
N VAL A 233 -1.82 6.16 -2.55
CA VAL A 233 -2.44 5.18 -3.44
C VAL A 233 -1.66 3.87 -3.45
N ILE A 234 -2.34 2.81 -3.92
CA ILE A 234 -1.70 1.62 -4.49
C ILE A 234 -1.86 1.68 -6.00
N ASP A 235 -0.78 1.49 -6.74
CA ASP A 235 -0.80 1.36 -8.20
C ASP A 235 -0.96 -0.12 -8.61
N THR A 236 -2.11 -0.47 -9.17
CA THR A 236 -2.39 -1.87 -9.55
C THR A 236 -1.65 -2.35 -10.78
N ASP A 237 -1.18 -1.44 -11.64
CA ASP A 237 -0.56 -1.81 -12.91
C ASP A 237 0.95 -1.93 -12.78
N HIS A 238 1.53 -1.29 -11.77
CA HIS A 238 2.96 -1.33 -11.50
C HIS A 238 3.32 -2.18 -10.27
N GLY A 239 2.68 -3.34 -10.10
CA GLY A 239 3.10 -4.32 -9.10
C GLY A 239 2.60 -4.04 -7.67
N MET A 240 1.51 -3.28 -7.53
CA MET A 240 0.86 -2.99 -6.25
C MET A 240 1.79 -2.29 -5.25
N HIS A 241 2.82 -1.59 -5.72
CA HIS A 241 3.56 -0.71 -4.83
C HIS A 241 2.69 0.50 -4.46
N SER A 242 3.06 1.13 -3.35
CA SER A 242 2.37 2.30 -2.85
C SER A 242 3.10 3.57 -3.26
N GLU A 243 2.33 4.63 -3.47
CA GLU A 243 2.82 5.90 -4.00
C GLU A 243 2.14 7.10 -3.34
N LEU A 244 2.79 8.25 -3.36
CA LEU A 244 2.12 9.54 -3.31
C LEU A 244 1.96 10.07 -4.74
N HIS A 245 0.78 9.88 -5.32
CA HIS A 245 0.45 10.27 -6.68
C HIS A 245 -1.02 10.75 -6.75
N PRO A 246 -1.29 12.03 -7.07
CA PRO A 246 -0.31 13.08 -7.25
C PRO A 246 0.22 13.58 -5.90
N ALA A 247 1.51 13.92 -5.89
CA ALA A 247 2.11 14.71 -4.84
C ALA A 247 2.05 16.21 -5.20
N TYR A 248 1.49 17.03 -4.33
CA TYR A 248 1.14 18.43 -4.64
C TYR A 248 1.69 19.46 -3.65
N LYS A 249 2.45 19.05 -2.63
CA LYS A 249 3.15 19.97 -1.75
C LYS A 249 4.41 19.33 -1.16
N PHE A 250 5.52 20.05 -1.26
CA PHE A 250 6.84 19.61 -0.82
C PHE A 250 7.43 20.62 0.15
N GLU A 251 8.14 20.13 1.16
CA GLU A 251 8.94 20.94 2.09
C GLU A 251 10.31 20.27 2.23
N ILE A 252 11.39 21.00 1.95
CA ILE A 252 12.76 20.50 2.19
C ILE A 252 13.07 20.70 3.68
N LEU A 253 13.25 19.60 4.42
CA LEU A 253 13.64 19.64 5.83
C LEU A 253 15.16 19.73 6.00
N SER A 254 15.92 19.13 5.10
CA SER A 254 17.38 19.19 5.10
C SER A 254 17.93 19.00 3.69
N ARG A 255 18.83 19.91 3.27
CA ARG A 255 19.64 19.76 2.06
C ARG A 255 20.94 19.05 2.42
N ARG A 256 21.24 17.95 1.74
CA ARG A 256 22.55 17.27 1.88
C ARG A 256 23.54 17.70 0.80
N GLN A 257 23.08 18.34 -0.26
CA GLN A 257 23.89 18.82 -1.37
C GLN A 257 23.62 20.31 -1.63
N ASN A 258 24.64 21.02 -2.14
CA ASN A 258 24.49 22.41 -2.62
C ASN A 258 23.98 22.50 -4.07
N ALA A 259 23.61 21.38 -4.68
CA ALA A 259 23.05 21.35 -6.02
C ALA A 259 21.58 21.74 -5.99
N THR A 260 21.11 22.44 -7.03
CA THR A 260 19.70 22.79 -7.22
C THR A 260 19.20 22.23 -8.55
N TRP A 261 17.89 22.14 -8.71
CA TRP A 261 17.28 21.86 -10.01
C TRP A 261 17.85 22.77 -11.11
N PRO A 262 18.16 22.25 -12.31
CA PRO A 262 18.01 20.86 -12.78
C PRO A 262 19.26 19.99 -12.51
N GLN A 263 20.29 20.50 -11.85
CA GLN A 263 21.60 19.83 -11.66
C GLN A 263 21.48 18.52 -10.87
N CYS A 264 20.40 18.35 -10.11
CA CYS A 264 20.11 17.15 -9.34
C CYS A 264 19.42 16.01 -10.11
N ILE A 265 19.00 16.24 -11.36
CA ILE A 265 18.48 15.18 -12.23
C ILE A 265 19.67 14.37 -12.74
N ILE A 266 19.99 13.27 -12.06
CA ILE A 266 20.88 12.24 -12.61
C ILE A 266 20.10 11.52 -13.71
N ASN A 267 20.00 12.14 -14.89
CA ASN A 267 19.63 11.56 -16.20
C ASN A 267 19.20 12.64 -17.23
N ILE A 268 19.70 13.88 -17.16
CA ILE A 268 19.47 14.81 -18.29
C ILE A 268 20.21 14.27 -19.52
N PRO A 269 19.50 13.98 -20.63
CA PRO A 269 20.13 13.65 -21.90
C PRO A 269 21.17 14.72 -22.24
N PRO A 270 22.35 14.37 -22.78
CA PRO A 270 23.42 15.34 -23.07
C PRO A 270 22.97 16.56 -23.90
N GLU A 271 21.87 16.42 -24.62
CA GLU A 271 21.24 17.40 -25.51
C GLU A 271 20.61 18.58 -24.74
N LEU A 272 20.04 18.33 -23.56
CA LEU A 272 19.39 19.37 -22.72
C LEU A 272 20.36 20.07 -21.75
N ARG A 273 21.63 19.64 -21.71
CA ARG A 273 22.67 20.24 -20.85
C ARG A 273 23.25 21.56 -21.39
N ARG A 274 22.94 21.93 -22.64
CA ARG A 274 23.58 23.06 -23.33
C ARG A 274 22.84 24.40 -23.26
N GLU A 275 21.62 24.45 -22.72
CA GLU A 275 20.81 25.67 -22.75
C GLU A 275 20.83 26.52 -21.45
N THR A 276 21.61 26.14 -20.44
CA THR A 276 21.70 26.89 -19.17
C THR A 276 23.12 27.32 -18.80
N GLY A 277 23.94 27.66 -19.81
CA GLY A 277 25.25 28.30 -19.62
C GLY A 277 25.16 29.82 -19.70
#